data_AF-A0A2G5WYG9-F1
#
_entry.id   AF-A0A2G5WYG9-F1
#
_cell.length_a   1.000
_cell.length_b   1.000
_cell.length_c   1.000
_cell.angle_alpha   90.00
_cell.angle_beta   90.00
_cell.angle_gamma   90.00
#
_symmetry.space_group_name_H-M   'P 1'
#
loop_
_entity.id
_entity.type
_entity.pdbx_description
1 polymer ?
#
loop_
_entity_poly.entity_id
_entity_poly.type
_entity_poly.pdbx_seq_one_letter_code
_entity_poly.pdbx_strand_id
1 'polypeptide(L)'
;MRKLIILFLSLMVAFSMVLPSTGKAESVRATDGLKRIQNLEMNQDYVINEILDDANTRIVEVIDKNEDKTYRTTFNKQDSSFETVEINNKIRGSEKEIFNSKQSMLSEQKSEVAPAAIQLVDSGSNLSNKFKYYAYTQKIWVIQSEGKSKNPTETTKNSSDILSFRSAVNNLRGAELKTRAALGTAATATVIAAITAPTAWGPILSMLTAIGAGATAIAQAYDSYNYAKDCRLCFGRVTIR
;
A
#
# COMPACT_ATOMS: atom_id res chain seq x y z
N MET A 1 63.09 21.07 36.12
CA MET A 1 61.79 21.22 36.82
C MET A 1 60.72 21.35 35.75
N ARG A 2 59.88 20.32 35.50
CA ARG A 2 58.49 20.22 36.02
C ARG A 2 57.71 21.51 35.66
N LYS A 3 56.68 21.59 34.80
CA LYS A 3 55.57 20.72 34.32
C LYS A 3 55.10 21.33 32.97
N LEU A 4 54.74 20.63 31.89
CA LEU A 4 53.59 19.74 31.62
C LEU A 4 52.22 20.46 31.66
N ILE A 5 51.55 20.51 30.49
CA ILE A 5 50.10 20.57 30.14
C ILE A 5 50.07 21.14 28.69
N ILE A 6 50.18 20.31 27.64
CA ILE A 6 49.09 19.62 26.93
C ILE A 6 47.92 20.56 26.62
N LEU A 7 47.88 21.12 25.40
CA LEU A 7 46.63 21.56 24.80
C LEU A 7 46.48 20.94 23.40
N PHE A 8 45.68 19.88 23.41
CA PHE A 8 44.86 19.31 22.37
C PHE A 8 44.94 19.90 20.95
N LEU A 9 45.54 19.07 20.10
CA LEU A 9 45.16 18.73 18.74
C LEU A 9 43.63 18.85 18.48
N SER A 10 43.20 19.77 17.61
CA SER A 10 42.10 19.48 16.70
C SER A 10 42.33 20.16 15.34
N LEU A 11 42.67 19.29 14.40
CA LEU A 11 42.83 19.51 12.98
C LEU A 11 41.49 20.01 12.41
N MET A 12 41.38 21.32 12.13
CA MET A 12 40.31 21.87 11.30
C MET A 12 40.53 21.39 9.87
N VAL A 13 40.00 20.20 9.56
CA VAL A 13 39.81 19.73 8.19
C VAL A 13 38.81 20.68 7.54
N ALA A 14 39.31 21.49 6.62
CA ALA A 14 38.49 22.26 5.71
C ALA A 14 37.61 21.31 4.90
N PHE A 15 36.35 21.16 5.32
CA PHE A 15 35.30 20.61 4.49
C PHE A 15 35.04 21.64 3.39
N SER A 16 35.66 21.41 2.23
CA SER A 16 35.27 22.07 0.99
C SER A 16 33.83 21.62 0.69
N MET A 17 32.87 22.49 1.01
CA MET A 17 31.52 22.38 0.50
C MET A 17 31.61 22.50 -1.03
N VAL A 18 31.59 21.36 -1.71
CA VAL A 18 31.17 21.31 -3.11
C VAL A 18 29.69 21.70 -3.09
N LEU A 19 29.42 22.97 -3.35
CA LEU A 19 28.09 23.43 -3.75
C LEU A 19 27.66 22.55 -4.93
N PRO A 20 26.54 21.82 -4.87
CA PRO A 20 25.96 21.29 -6.09
C PRO A 20 25.60 22.51 -6.93
N SER A 21 26.34 22.71 -8.02
CA SER A 21 25.93 23.61 -9.08
C SER A 21 24.49 23.26 -9.42
N THR A 22 23.61 24.24 -9.36
CA THR A 22 22.25 24.16 -9.85
C THR A 22 22.28 23.90 -11.35
N GLY A 23 22.53 22.64 -11.72
CA GLY A 23 22.09 22.10 -12.98
C GLY A 23 20.60 22.36 -13.01
N LYS A 24 20.16 23.18 -13.96
CA LYS A 24 18.75 23.32 -14.31
C LYS A 24 18.22 21.90 -14.44
N ALA A 25 17.43 21.47 -13.46
CA ALA A 25 16.61 20.30 -13.61
C ALA A 25 15.72 20.62 -14.82
N GLU A 26 15.97 19.97 -15.94
CA GLU A 26 14.95 19.85 -16.97
C GLU A 26 13.71 19.36 -16.24
N SER A 27 12.67 20.19 -16.25
CA SER A 27 11.35 19.76 -15.85
C SER A 27 10.93 18.68 -16.84
N VAL A 28 11.29 17.44 -16.53
CA VAL A 28 10.69 16.26 -17.14
C VAL A 28 9.20 16.45 -16.89
N ARG A 29 8.49 16.86 -17.95
CA ARG A 29 7.06 17.12 -17.96
C ARG A 29 6.36 15.97 -17.23
N ALA A 30 5.75 16.28 -16.09
CA ALA A 30 4.86 15.38 -15.35
C ALA A 30 3.73 14.78 -16.23
N THR A 31 3.54 15.32 -17.45
CA THR A 31 2.55 14.94 -18.45
C THR A 31 2.73 13.53 -19.02
N ASP A 32 3.95 12.99 -19.12
CA ASP A 32 4.16 11.67 -19.77
C ASP A 32 3.99 10.49 -18.80
N GLY A 33 4.30 10.69 -17.51
CA GLY A 33 4.05 9.70 -16.46
C GLY A 33 2.56 9.49 -16.18
N LEU A 34 1.76 10.57 -16.23
CA LEU A 34 0.31 10.53 -16.03
C LEU A 34 -0.43 9.81 -17.16
N LYS A 35 0.02 9.95 -18.42
CA LYS A 35 -0.55 9.20 -19.56
C LYS A 35 -0.33 7.68 -19.47
N ARG A 36 0.75 7.22 -18.81
CA ARG A 36 0.99 5.79 -18.57
C ARG A 36 0.04 5.18 -17.53
N ILE A 37 -0.43 5.98 -16.58
CA ILE A 37 -1.34 5.54 -15.51
C ILE A 37 -2.75 5.25 -16.06
N GLN A 38 -3.15 5.91 -17.14
CA GLN A 38 -4.44 5.69 -17.81
C GLN A 38 -4.58 4.32 -18.49
N ASN A 39 -3.52 3.51 -18.58
CA ASN A 39 -3.52 2.22 -19.30
C ASN A 39 -3.22 1.01 -18.40
N LEU A 40 -3.29 1.15 -17.07
CA LEU A 40 -2.99 0.04 -16.15
C LEU A 40 -4.07 -1.06 -16.17
N GLU A 41 -5.31 -0.71 -16.50
CA GLU A 41 -6.42 -1.65 -16.73
C GLU A 41 -6.92 -1.43 -18.16
N MET A 42 -6.81 -2.45 -19.02
CA MET A 42 -7.44 -2.41 -20.34
C MET A 42 -8.94 -2.13 -20.15
N ASN A 43 -9.41 -1.00 -20.70
CA ASN A 43 -10.79 -0.50 -20.65
C ASN A 43 -11.18 0.37 -19.45
N GLN A 44 -10.28 0.87 -18.59
CA GLN A 44 -10.64 1.95 -17.64
C GLN A 44 -10.17 3.32 -18.11
N ASP A 45 -11.11 4.24 -18.32
CA ASP A 45 -10.84 5.63 -18.73
C ASP A 45 -10.95 6.55 -17.51
N TYR A 46 -9.81 6.72 -16.83
CA TYR A 46 -9.68 7.68 -15.74
C TYR A 46 -9.20 9.04 -16.24
N VAL A 47 -9.91 10.09 -15.83
CA VAL A 47 -9.45 11.48 -15.96
C VAL A 47 -9.01 11.98 -14.61
N ILE A 48 -7.77 12.47 -14.53
CA ILE A 48 -7.19 12.98 -13.29
C ILE A 48 -7.08 14.50 -13.40
N ASN A 49 -7.68 15.21 -12.45
CA ASN A 49 -7.65 16.66 -12.35
C ASN A 49 -6.99 17.08 -11.04
N GLU A 50 -5.95 17.91 -11.10
CA GLU A 50 -5.43 18.58 -9.93
C GLU A 50 -6.24 19.86 -9.70
N ILE A 51 -6.94 19.93 -8.58
CA ILE A 51 -7.84 21.05 -8.24
C ILE A 51 -7.10 22.14 -7.47
N LEU A 52 -6.22 21.74 -6.58
CA LEU A 52 -5.40 22.63 -5.75
C LEU A 52 -4.06 21.96 -5.46
N ASP A 53 -2.99 22.72 -5.54
CA ASP A 53 -1.67 22.31 -5.05
C ASP A 53 -0.94 23.53 -4.46
N ASP A 54 -1.04 23.70 -3.14
CA ASP A 54 -0.36 24.78 -2.41
C ASP A 54 0.67 24.24 -1.41
N ALA A 55 1.26 25.11 -0.59
CA ALA A 55 2.30 24.70 0.36
C ALA A 55 1.79 23.73 1.45
N ASN A 56 0.49 23.74 1.75
CA ASN A 56 -0.13 23.02 2.86
C ASN A 56 -1.03 21.88 2.40
N THR A 57 -1.68 22.00 1.24
CA THR A 57 -2.74 21.11 0.79
C THR A 57 -2.59 20.77 -0.68
N ARG A 58 -2.90 19.52 -1.04
CA ARG A 58 -3.16 19.11 -2.42
C ARG A 58 -4.53 18.47 -2.53
N ILE A 59 -5.32 18.85 -3.54
CA ILE A 59 -6.63 18.28 -3.84
C ILE A 59 -6.61 17.73 -5.25
N VAL A 60 -6.91 16.44 -5.39
CA VAL A 60 -6.98 15.75 -6.68
C VAL A 60 -8.36 15.14 -6.84
N GLU A 61 -8.88 15.19 -8.07
CA GLU A 61 -10.08 14.47 -8.49
C GLU A 61 -9.73 13.42 -9.54
N VAL A 62 -10.31 12.24 -9.39
CA VAL A 62 -10.26 11.17 -10.39
C VAL A 62 -11.67 10.83 -10.81
N ILE A 63 -11.95 10.99 -12.09
CA ILE A 63 -13.23 10.67 -12.71
C ILE A 63 -13.12 9.29 -13.37
N ASP A 64 -13.89 8.33 -12.86
CA ASP A 64 -14.13 7.05 -13.51
C ASP A 64 -15.25 7.21 -14.54
N LYS A 65 -14.90 7.29 -15.83
CA LYS A 65 -15.91 7.48 -16.88
C LYS A 65 -16.79 6.24 -17.09
N ASN A 66 -16.32 5.05 -16.72
CA ASN A 66 -17.10 3.83 -16.90
C ASN A 66 -18.19 3.70 -15.85
N GLU A 67 -17.87 4.09 -14.61
CA GLU A 67 -18.82 4.03 -13.49
C GLU A 67 -19.60 5.34 -13.29
N ASP A 68 -19.28 6.41 -14.03
CA ASP A 68 -19.84 7.76 -13.85
C ASP A 68 -19.68 8.24 -12.39
N LYS A 69 -18.48 8.00 -11.83
CA LYS A 69 -18.12 8.34 -10.45
C LYS A 69 -16.94 9.30 -10.41
N THR A 70 -16.97 10.22 -9.46
CA THR A 70 -15.85 11.13 -9.19
C THR A 70 -15.35 10.88 -7.77
N TYR A 71 -14.04 10.72 -7.63
CA TYR A 71 -13.37 10.55 -6.35
C TYR A 71 -12.51 11.77 -6.10
N ARG A 72 -12.66 12.42 -4.94
CA ARG A 72 -11.84 13.55 -4.55
C ARG A 72 -10.99 13.14 -3.35
N THR A 73 -9.69 13.37 -3.45
CA THR A 73 -8.78 13.24 -2.32
C THR A 73 -8.23 14.60 -1.92
N THR A 74 -8.35 14.93 -0.64
CA THR A 74 -7.66 16.05 0.00
C THR A 74 -6.48 15.51 0.79
N PHE A 75 -5.28 15.95 0.47
CA PHE A 75 -4.04 15.60 1.15
C PHE A 75 -3.46 16.82 1.87
N ASN A 76 -3.27 16.72 3.18
CA ASN A 76 -2.60 17.71 4.00
C ASN A 76 -1.09 17.38 4.06
N LYS A 77 -0.27 18.27 3.52
CA LYS A 77 1.18 18.10 3.42
C LYS A 77 1.90 18.29 4.76
N GLN A 78 1.29 18.97 5.72
CA GLN A 78 1.91 19.24 7.02
C GLN A 78 1.93 17.99 7.89
N ASP A 79 0.82 17.28 7.96
CA ASP A 79 0.67 16.07 8.78
C ASP A 79 0.62 14.78 7.96
N SER A 80 0.75 14.88 6.64
CA SER A 80 0.63 13.76 5.70
C SER A 80 -0.69 13.01 5.79
N SER A 81 -1.75 13.66 6.29
CA SER A 81 -3.08 13.07 6.35
C SER A 81 -3.82 13.20 5.02
N PHE A 82 -4.69 12.24 4.74
CA PHE A 82 -5.56 12.28 3.57
C PHE A 82 -6.97 11.81 3.89
N GLU A 83 -7.90 12.35 3.12
CA GLU A 83 -9.29 11.95 3.10
C GLU A 83 -9.73 11.78 1.66
N THR A 84 -10.37 10.65 1.35
CA THR A 84 -10.92 10.40 0.01
C THR A 84 -12.42 10.19 0.09
N VAL A 85 -13.16 10.98 -0.67
CA VAL A 85 -14.62 10.94 -0.76
C VAL A 85 -15.07 10.58 -2.18
N GLU A 86 -16.13 9.78 -2.27
CA GLU A 86 -16.89 9.62 -3.51
C GLU A 86 -17.91 10.75 -3.62
N ILE A 87 -17.88 11.47 -4.74
CA ILE A 87 -18.81 12.56 -5.07
C ILE A 87 -19.84 12.00 -6.04
N ASN A 88 -21.10 12.01 -5.61
CA ASN A 88 -22.21 11.64 -6.48
C ASN A 88 -22.71 12.88 -7.25
N ASN A 89 -22.38 12.99 -8.53
CA ASN A 89 -22.79 14.12 -9.37
C ASN A 89 -24.32 14.17 -9.62
N LYS A 90 -25.07 13.09 -9.32
CA LYS A 90 -26.54 13.03 -9.49
C LYS A 90 -27.32 13.54 -8.28
N ILE A 91 -26.69 13.63 -7.11
CA ILE A 91 -27.29 14.16 -5.88
C ILE A 91 -26.36 15.25 -5.37
N ARG A 92 -26.70 16.52 -5.64
CA ARG A 92 -25.89 17.68 -5.23
C ARG A 92 -25.46 17.55 -3.77
N GLY A 93 -24.17 17.31 -3.55
CA GLY A 93 -23.53 17.42 -2.23
C GLY A 93 -23.55 16.19 -1.33
N SER A 94 -23.93 14.99 -1.81
CA SER A 94 -23.71 13.78 -1.01
C SER A 94 -22.28 13.27 -1.18
N GLU A 95 -21.47 13.42 -0.13
CA GLU A 95 -20.12 12.86 -0.05
C GLU A 95 -20.15 11.58 0.79
N LYS A 96 -19.47 10.53 0.32
CA LYS A 96 -19.27 9.29 1.07
C LYS A 96 -17.78 9.10 1.34
N GLU A 97 -17.40 9.08 2.60
CA GLU A 97 -16.03 8.77 3.04
C GLU A 97 -15.67 7.33 2.64
N ILE A 98 -14.54 7.18 1.94
CA ILE A 98 -14.00 5.88 1.52
C ILE A 98 -12.78 5.50 2.38
N PHE A 99 -11.90 6.47 2.67
CA PHE A 99 -10.69 6.28 3.49
C PHE A 99 -10.33 7.54 4.29
N ASN A 100 -9.76 7.31 5.48
CA ASN A 100 -9.23 8.36 6.34
C ASN A 100 -8.02 7.88 7.13
N SER A 101 -6.95 8.67 7.11
CA SER A 101 -5.67 8.32 7.73
C SER A 101 -5.62 8.49 9.25
N LYS A 102 -6.66 9.09 9.88
CA LYS A 102 -6.74 9.30 11.34
C LYS A 102 -7.34 8.11 12.09
N GLN A 103 -7.72 7.03 11.39
CA GLN A 103 -8.30 5.84 12.02
C GLN A 103 -7.22 4.77 12.27
N SER A 104 -6.82 4.64 13.54
CA SER A 104 -5.83 3.70 14.04
C SER A 104 -6.23 2.23 13.80
N MET A 105 -5.29 1.40 13.34
CA MET A 105 -5.48 -0.03 13.17
C MET A 105 -5.26 -0.80 14.49
N LEU A 106 -6.27 -1.60 14.86
CA LEU A 106 -6.31 -2.39 16.08
C LEU A 106 -5.72 -3.80 15.91
N SER A 107 -4.94 -4.15 16.95
CA SER A 107 -4.72 -5.45 17.62
C SER A 107 -4.11 -6.63 16.85
N GLU A 108 -2.90 -6.99 17.28
CA GLU A 108 -2.31 -8.31 17.06
C GLU A 108 -3.02 -9.35 17.94
N GLN A 109 -3.53 -10.42 17.31
CA GLN A 109 -4.09 -11.56 18.02
C GLN A 109 -2.98 -12.59 18.25
N LYS A 110 -2.67 -12.86 19.52
CA LYS A 110 -1.79 -13.95 19.96
C LYS A 110 -2.51 -15.28 19.77
N SER A 111 -1.89 -16.22 19.06
CA SER A 111 -2.36 -17.61 19.01
C SER A 111 -1.67 -18.42 20.10
N GLU A 112 -2.45 -19.09 20.95
CA GLU A 112 -1.96 -19.99 21.99
C GLU A 112 -2.27 -21.43 21.55
N VAL A 113 -1.25 -22.28 21.45
CA VAL A 113 -1.41 -23.73 21.19
C VAL A 113 -0.47 -24.51 22.10
N ALA A 114 -1.03 -25.38 22.93
CA ALA A 114 -0.33 -26.34 23.80
C ALA A 114 -0.02 -27.66 23.03
N PRO A 115 0.93 -28.50 23.50
CA PRO A 115 1.77 -29.28 22.60
C PRO A 115 1.33 -30.74 22.39
N ALA A 116 1.32 -31.16 21.12
CA ALA A 116 1.82 -32.46 20.66
C ALA A 116 2.15 -32.39 19.14
N ALA A 117 3.45 -32.36 18.81
CA ALA A 117 4.09 -32.52 17.48
C ALA A 117 3.48 -31.86 16.21
N ILE A 118 2.69 -30.79 16.34
CA ILE A 118 2.32 -29.91 15.23
C ILE A 118 3.37 -28.78 15.17
N GLN A 119 4.22 -28.80 14.14
CA GLN A 119 5.27 -27.79 13.93
C GLN A 119 4.88 -26.87 12.79
N LEU A 120 5.25 -25.59 12.89
CA LEU A 120 5.07 -24.64 11.80
C LEU A 120 6.06 -24.97 10.67
N VAL A 121 5.54 -25.17 9.47
CA VAL A 121 6.31 -25.47 8.25
C VAL A 121 6.57 -24.18 7.46
N ASP A 122 5.55 -23.34 7.32
CA ASP A 122 5.65 -22.08 6.59
C ASP A 122 4.63 -21.07 7.12
N SER A 123 4.90 -19.78 6.99
CA SER A 123 3.90 -18.75 7.24
C SER A 123 4.20 -17.49 6.46
N GLY A 124 3.16 -16.70 6.21
CA GLY A 124 3.29 -15.45 5.50
C GLY A 124 2.15 -14.50 5.85
N SER A 125 2.44 -13.21 5.79
CA SER A 125 1.44 -12.15 5.93
C SER A 125 1.72 -10.99 4.98
N ASN A 126 0.68 -10.27 4.58
CA ASN A 126 0.85 -8.96 3.95
C ASN A 126 1.26 -7.91 5.01
N LEU A 127 1.74 -6.74 4.59
CA LEU A 127 2.26 -5.70 5.48
C LEU A 127 1.20 -5.15 6.46
N SER A 128 -0.07 -5.14 6.07
CA SER A 128 -1.16 -4.69 6.94
C SER A 128 -1.73 -5.82 7.82
N ASN A 129 -1.17 -7.03 7.78
CA ASN A 129 -1.65 -8.19 8.54
C ASN A 129 -3.15 -8.53 8.31
N LYS A 130 -3.73 -8.14 7.17
CA LYS A 130 -5.12 -8.47 6.82
C LYS A 130 -5.23 -9.85 6.17
N PHE A 131 -4.18 -10.28 5.47
CA PHE A 131 -4.09 -11.56 4.78
C PHE A 131 -2.92 -12.34 5.35
N LYS A 132 -3.18 -13.56 5.85
CA LYS A 132 -2.18 -14.40 6.50
C LYS A 132 -2.39 -15.87 6.19
N TYR A 133 -1.31 -16.63 6.19
CA TYR A 133 -1.37 -18.08 6.26
C TYR A 133 -0.32 -18.62 7.23
N TYR A 134 -0.65 -19.77 7.83
CA TYR A 134 0.25 -20.60 8.61
C TYR A 134 0.03 -22.04 8.15
N ALA A 135 1.08 -22.68 7.66
CA ALA A 135 1.11 -24.08 7.28
C ALA A 135 1.84 -24.85 8.36
N TYR A 136 1.21 -25.89 8.88
CA TYR A 136 1.79 -26.76 9.90
C TYR A 136 2.04 -28.15 9.35
N THR A 137 2.80 -28.95 10.11
CA THR A 137 2.92 -30.39 9.86
C THR A 137 1.55 -31.05 9.87
N GLN A 138 1.45 -32.25 9.29
CA GLN A 138 0.18 -32.97 9.11
C GLN A 138 -0.82 -32.26 8.18
N LYS A 139 -0.34 -31.39 7.28
CA LYS A 139 -1.17 -30.71 6.26
C LYS A 139 -2.25 -29.81 6.86
N ILE A 140 -2.04 -29.30 8.07
CA ILE A 140 -2.98 -28.40 8.73
C ILE A 140 -2.62 -26.96 8.33
N TRP A 141 -3.62 -26.19 7.93
CA TRP A 141 -3.45 -24.78 7.59
C TRP A 141 -4.34 -23.89 8.45
N VAL A 142 -3.88 -22.68 8.72
CA VAL A 142 -4.67 -21.56 9.22
C VAL A 142 -4.53 -20.45 8.19
N ILE A 143 -5.61 -20.06 7.54
CA ILE A 143 -5.64 -18.97 6.57
C ILE A 143 -6.59 -17.87 7.02
N GLN A 144 -6.23 -16.62 6.80
CA GLN A 144 -7.00 -15.45 7.22
C GLN A 144 -7.12 -14.45 6.06
N SER A 145 -8.33 -13.94 5.84
CA SER A 145 -8.64 -12.85 4.92
C SER A 145 -9.54 -11.84 5.64
N GLU A 146 -9.02 -10.65 5.90
CA GLU A 146 -9.76 -9.50 6.45
C GLU A 146 -10.53 -9.83 7.75
N GLY A 147 -9.86 -10.52 8.67
CA GLY A 147 -10.45 -10.92 9.96
C GLY A 147 -11.28 -12.20 9.91
N LYS A 148 -11.58 -12.75 8.74
CA LYS A 148 -12.18 -14.09 8.60
C LYS A 148 -11.10 -15.14 8.50
N SER A 149 -11.27 -16.27 9.19
CA SER A 149 -10.29 -17.36 9.18
C SER A 149 -10.92 -18.68 8.77
N LYS A 150 -10.12 -19.54 8.11
CA LYS A 150 -10.44 -20.94 7.82
C LYS A 150 -9.25 -21.80 8.23
N ASN A 151 -9.54 -22.98 8.79
CA ASN A 151 -8.51 -23.90 9.26
C ASN A 151 -8.57 -25.23 8.51
N PRO A 152 -8.32 -25.28 7.19
CA PRO A 152 -8.49 -26.51 6.42
C PRO A 152 -7.36 -27.49 6.69
N THR A 153 -7.67 -28.78 6.70
CA THR A 153 -6.69 -29.82 6.40
C THR A 153 -6.55 -29.92 4.88
N GLU A 154 -5.31 -29.84 4.39
CA GLU A 154 -5.01 -29.95 2.97
C GLU A 154 -5.21 -31.39 2.48
N THR A 155 -6.00 -31.49 1.41
CA THR A 155 -6.35 -32.71 0.70
C THR A 155 -6.09 -32.50 -0.79
N THR A 156 -6.17 -33.57 -1.58
CA THR A 156 -6.06 -33.47 -3.04
C THR A 156 -7.12 -32.55 -3.65
N LYS A 157 -8.28 -32.35 -2.99
CA LYS A 157 -9.40 -31.55 -3.52
C LYS A 157 -9.27 -30.05 -3.28
N ASN A 158 -8.56 -29.62 -2.24
CA ASN A 158 -8.42 -28.20 -1.87
C ASN A 158 -6.95 -27.71 -1.87
N SER A 159 -5.98 -28.59 -2.12
CA SER A 159 -4.55 -28.22 -2.17
C SER A 159 -4.25 -27.10 -3.15
N SER A 160 -4.81 -27.13 -4.37
CA SER A 160 -4.64 -26.06 -5.35
C SER A 160 -5.15 -24.71 -4.85
N ASP A 161 -6.29 -24.69 -4.16
CA ASP A 161 -6.89 -23.45 -3.64
C ASP A 161 -6.08 -22.89 -2.47
N ILE A 162 -5.62 -23.75 -1.56
CA ILE A 162 -4.78 -23.37 -0.42
C ILE A 162 -3.44 -22.81 -0.91
N LEU A 163 -2.79 -23.49 -1.87
CA LEU A 163 -1.53 -23.03 -2.44
C LEU A 163 -1.70 -21.74 -3.26
N SER A 164 -2.83 -21.59 -3.95
CA SER A 164 -3.15 -20.34 -4.66
C SER A 164 -3.32 -19.18 -3.68
N PHE A 165 -4.01 -19.40 -2.55
CA PHE A 165 -4.13 -18.41 -1.49
C PHE A 165 -2.74 -18.02 -0.93
N ARG A 166 -1.90 -19.02 -0.61
CA ARG A 166 -0.51 -18.78 -0.18
C ARG A 166 0.27 -17.93 -1.19
N SER A 167 0.19 -18.28 -2.48
CA SER A 167 0.88 -17.54 -3.53
C SER A 167 0.37 -16.10 -3.64
N ALA A 168 -0.95 -15.89 -3.54
CA ALA A 168 -1.55 -14.57 -3.56
C ALA A 168 -1.05 -13.70 -2.39
N VAL A 169 -0.97 -14.25 -1.17
CA VAL A 169 -0.43 -13.54 0.01
C VAL A 169 1.03 -13.14 -0.20
N ASN A 170 1.86 -14.05 -0.72
CA ASN A 170 3.28 -13.79 -0.95
C ASN A 170 3.50 -12.75 -2.07
N ASN A 171 2.74 -12.84 -3.16
CA ASN A 171 2.76 -11.88 -4.25
C ASN A 171 2.28 -10.50 -3.79
N LEU A 172 1.20 -10.45 -2.99
CA LEU A 172 0.70 -9.24 -2.38
C LEU A 172 1.80 -8.57 -1.54
N ARG A 173 2.42 -9.31 -0.61
CA ARG A 173 3.52 -8.79 0.22
C ARG A 173 4.66 -8.26 -0.65
N GLY A 174 5.03 -8.99 -1.70
CA GLY A 174 6.07 -8.56 -2.65
C GLY A 174 5.74 -7.25 -3.34
N ALA A 175 4.51 -7.09 -3.84
CA ALA A 175 4.04 -5.86 -4.48
C ALA A 175 3.94 -4.70 -3.49
N GLU A 176 3.51 -4.95 -2.25
CA GLU A 176 3.46 -3.92 -1.19
C GLU A 176 4.86 -3.41 -0.83
N LEU A 177 5.85 -4.29 -0.77
CA LEU A 177 7.25 -3.91 -0.56
C LEU A 177 7.81 -3.07 -1.70
N LYS A 178 7.50 -3.43 -2.96
CA LYS A 178 7.89 -2.64 -4.14
C LYS A 178 7.20 -1.28 -4.18
N THR A 179 5.91 -1.24 -3.83
CA THR A 179 5.14 0.01 -3.69
C THR A 179 5.76 0.91 -2.63
N ARG A 180 6.06 0.37 -1.46
CA ARG A 180 6.74 1.09 -0.38
C ARG A 180 8.11 1.62 -0.81
N ALA A 181 8.90 0.81 -1.52
CA ALA A 181 10.19 1.24 -2.04
C ALA A 181 10.05 2.39 -3.06
N ALA A 182 9.04 2.33 -3.93
CA ALA A 182 8.80 3.35 -4.95
C ALA A 182 8.20 4.65 -4.40
N LEU A 183 7.39 4.58 -3.34
CA LEU A 183 6.82 5.74 -2.64
C LEU A 183 7.80 6.38 -1.65
N GLY A 184 8.84 5.65 -1.22
CA GLY A 184 9.78 6.11 -0.20
C GLY A 184 9.08 6.39 1.13
N THR A 185 9.38 7.55 1.73
CA THR A 185 8.82 7.96 3.04
C THR A 185 7.34 8.28 2.99
N ALA A 186 6.74 8.48 1.81
CA ALA A 186 5.31 8.73 1.66
C ALA A 186 4.45 7.46 1.88
N ALA A 187 5.05 6.26 1.85
CA ALA A 187 4.34 5.02 2.15
C ALA A 187 4.13 4.84 3.66
N THR A 188 2.97 5.30 4.15
CA THR A 188 2.49 4.98 5.49
C THR A 188 1.75 3.64 5.51
N ALA A 189 1.60 3.05 6.70
CA ALA A 189 0.76 1.85 6.88
C ALA A 189 -0.67 2.11 6.39
N THR A 190 -1.16 3.35 6.49
CA THR A 190 -2.46 3.79 5.99
C THR A 190 -2.57 3.68 4.46
N VAL A 191 -1.54 4.07 3.72
CA VAL A 191 -1.55 3.95 2.24
C VAL A 191 -1.67 2.49 1.83
N ILE A 192 -0.89 1.60 2.46
CA ILE A 192 -0.98 0.15 2.20
C ILE A 192 -2.35 -0.41 2.60
N ALA A 193 -2.89 0.05 3.74
CA ALA A 193 -4.22 -0.34 4.18
C ALA A 193 -5.34 0.07 3.22
N ALA A 194 -5.22 1.25 2.59
CA ALA A 194 -6.16 1.76 1.59
C ALA A 194 -6.04 0.98 0.27
N ILE A 195 -4.81 0.73 -0.21
CA ILE A 195 -4.56 -0.08 -1.42
C ILE A 195 -5.18 -1.49 -1.27
N THR A 196 -5.06 -2.07 -0.08
CA THR A 196 -5.56 -3.43 0.19
C THR A 196 -7.02 -3.49 0.60
N ALA A 197 -7.74 -2.37 0.72
CA ALA A 197 -9.14 -2.37 1.12
C ALA A 197 -10.07 -2.89 0.00
N PRO A 198 -11.27 -3.40 0.33
CA PRO A 198 -12.21 -3.94 -0.64
C PRO A 198 -12.98 -2.79 -1.32
N THR A 199 -12.28 -1.98 -2.09
CA THR A 199 -12.80 -0.81 -2.80
C THR A 199 -12.53 -0.87 -4.30
N ALA A 200 -13.05 0.09 -5.06
CA ALA A 200 -12.68 0.30 -6.46
C ALA A 200 -11.25 0.89 -6.57
N TRP A 201 -10.65 0.79 -7.75
CA TRP A 201 -9.32 1.35 -7.99
C TRP A 201 -9.32 2.89 -8.01
N GLY A 202 -10.37 3.53 -8.52
CA GLY A 202 -10.50 4.99 -8.63
C GLY A 202 -10.14 5.78 -7.35
N PRO A 203 -10.72 5.47 -6.16
CA PRO A 203 -10.34 6.08 -4.89
C PRO A 203 -8.86 5.93 -4.53
N ILE A 204 -8.28 4.75 -4.80
CA ILE A 204 -6.86 4.48 -4.51
C ILE A 204 -5.99 5.31 -5.45
N LEU A 205 -6.35 5.39 -6.74
CA LEU A 205 -5.65 6.20 -7.73
C LEU A 205 -5.69 7.69 -7.38
N SER A 206 -6.85 8.20 -6.93
CA SER A 206 -7.03 9.57 -6.44
C SER A 206 -6.09 9.84 -5.26
N MET A 207 -6.07 8.93 -4.28
CA MET A 207 -5.21 9.04 -3.11
C MET A 207 -3.73 9.04 -3.49
N LEU A 208 -3.28 8.09 -4.31
CA LEU A 208 -1.90 7.98 -4.75
C LEU A 208 -1.45 9.24 -5.52
N THR A 209 -2.32 9.79 -6.36
CA THR A 209 -1.99 11.03 -7.08
C THR A 209 -1.93 12.23 -6.13
N ALA A 210 -2.85 12.32 -5.16
CA ALA A 210 -2.88 13.39 -4.17
C ALA A 210 -1.65 13.40 -3.25
N ILE A 211 -1.07 12.24 -2.93
CA ILE A 211 0.22 12.18 -2.22
C ILE A 211 1.45 12.38 -3.13
N GLY A 212 1.24 12.58 -4.43
CA GLY A 212 2.31 12.80 -5.41
C GLY A 212 3.06 11.53 -5.82
N ALA A 213 2.41 10.37 -5.79
CA ALA A 213 3.02 9.11 -6.21
C ALA A 213 3.40 9.14 -7.71
N GLY A 214 4.62 8.72 -8.02
CA GLY A 214 5.07 8.56 -9.40
C GLY A 214 4.43 7.34 -10.09
N ALA A 215 4.53 7.28 -11.42
CA ALA A 215 3.96 6.20 -12.23
C ALA A 215 4.41 4.80 -11.80
N THR A 216 5.68 4.61 -11.43
CA THR A 216 6.19 3.32 -10.91
C THR A 216 5.48 2.91 -9.63
N ALA A 217 5.30 3.84 -8.69
CA ALA A 217 4.62 3.56 -7.43
C ALA A 217 3.15 3.22 -7.65
N ILE A 218 2.48 3.92 -8.57
CA ILE A 218 1.09 3.67 -8.93
C ILE A 218 0.94 2.29 -9.59
N ALA A 219 1.84 1.92 -10.50
CA ALA A 219 1.83 0.59 -11.11
C ALA A 219 2.02 -0.54 -10.08
N GLN A 220 2.98 -0.39 -9.16
CA GLN A 220 3.19 -1.38 -8.10
C GLN A 220 2.02 -1.44 -7.11
N ALA A 221 1.39 -0.29 -6.81
CA ALA A 221 0.20 -0.25 -5.98
C ALA A 221 -1.00 -0.91 -6.66
N TYR A 222 -1.10 -0.83 -7.99
CA TYR A 222 -2.11 -1.54 -8.77
C TYR A 222 -1.91 -3.06 -8.72
N ASP A 223 -0.66 -3.54 -8.81
CA ASP A 223 -0.35 -4.95 -8.60
C ASP A 223 -0.76 -5.40 -7.19
N SER A 224 -0.44 -4.62 -6.15
CA SER A 224 -0.89 -4.88 -4.78
C SER A 224 -2.41 -4.94 -4.67
N TYR A 225 -3.12 -4.01 -5.31
CA TYR A 225 -4.59 -3.99 -5.33
C TYR A 225 -5.16 -5.28 -5.95
N ASN A 226 -4.61 -5.73 -7.08
CA ASN A 226 -5.04 -6.96 -7.74
C ASN A 226 -4.73 -8.22 -6.93
N TYR A 227 -3.53 -8.32 -6.34
CA TYR A 227 -3.21 -9.46 -5.47
C TYR A 227 -4.07 -9.50 -4.20
N ALA A 228 -4.52 -8.35 -3.68
CA ALA A 228 -5.49 -8.32 -2.59
C ALA A 228 -6.87 -8.86 -3.03
N LYS A 229 -7.29 -8.62 -4.27
CA LYS A 229 -8.49 -9.26 -4.84
C LYS A 229 -8.31 -10.77 -4.99
N ASP A 230 -7.15 -11.21 -5.49
CA ASP A 230 -6.83 -12.64 -5.61
C ASP A 230 -6.85 -13.34 -4.25
N CYS A 231 -6.28 -12.72 -3.20
CA CYS A 231 -6.35 -13.24 -1.84
C CYS A 231 -7.80 -13.51 -1.42
N ARG A 232 -8.72 -12.56 -1.63
CA ARG A 232 -10.14 -12.73 -1.29
C ARG A 232 -10.80 -13.83 -2.10
N LEU A 233 -10.53 -13.87 -3.41
CA LEU A 233 -11.10 -14.85 -4.33
C LEU A 233 -10.61 -16.28 -4.00
N CYS A 234 -9.31 -16.46 -3.81
CA CYS A 234 -8.71 -17.73 -3.41
C CYS A 234 -9.22 -18.16 -2.02
N PHE A 235 -9.28 -17.25 -1.05
CA PHE A 235 -9.86 -17.54 0.26
C PHE A 235 -11.30 -18.04 0.15
N GLY A 236 -12.11 -17.41 -0.72
CA GLY A 236 -13.49 -17.83 -0.99
C GLY A 236 -13.60 -19.28 -1.46
N ARG A 237 -12.68 -19.72 -2.33
CA ARG A 237 -12.66 -21.08 -2.92
C ARG A 237 -12.23 -22.18 -1.94
N VAL A 238 -11.38 -21.86 -0.96
CA VAL A 238 -10.89 -22.86 0.00
C VAL A 238 -12.05 -23.45 0.81
N THR A 239 -12.30 -24.75 0.62
CA THR A 239 -13.30 -25.51 1.39
C THR A 239 -12.72 -26.01 2.71
N ILE A 240 -13.50 -25.91 3.78
CA ILE A 240 -13.24 -26.58 5.06
C ILE A 240 -13.89 -27.96 4.99
N ARG A 241 -13.16 -29.01 5.36
CA ARG A 241 -13.68 -30.36 5.56
C ARG A 241 -13.30 -30.82 6.96
#